data_AF-A0A377TUZ4-F1
#
_entry.id   AF-A0A377TUZ4-F1
#
_cell.length_a   1.000
_cell.length_b   1.000
_cell.length_c   1.000
_cell.angle_alpha   90.00
_cell.angle_beta   90.00
_cell.angle_gamma   90.00
#
_symmetry.space_group_name_H-M   'P 1'
#
loop_
_entity.id
_entity.type
_entity.pdbx_description
1 polymer ?
#
loop_
_entity_poly.entity_id
_entity_poly.type
_entity_poly.pdbx_seq_one_letter_code
_entity_poly.pdbx_strand_id
1 'polypeptide(L)'
;MVKIFGTAGMALAFYRTAKPENKQRLKVTLIPLIVTSVLVGITEPFEFLFIFTAPLLWLIYSLLDGFFQMLAWLLHVRVCATNGLIDFVVYNLPAGVSATRWPVFVALGLLETATMYLVGTFCITRLRLLTPGRETAAEDEHSQQANSEHPDKGALVIAGLGGKENVCAVGNCFTRLRVDVRDPPLSSRRC
;
A
#
# COMPACT_ATOMS: atom_id res chain seq x y z
N MET A 1 -13.42 7.97 -1.91
CA MET A 1 -12.90 9.02 -0.99
C MET A 1 -11.66 8.51 -0.23
N VAL A 2 -11.64 7.20 -0.02
CA VAL A 2 -10.60 6.41 0.63
C VAL A 2 -9.15 6.69 0.24
N LYS A 3 -8.88 7.02 -1.02
CA LYS A 3 -7.53 7.25 -1.55
C LYS A 3 -6.77 8.36 -0.79
N ILE A 4 -7.50 9.39 -0.36
CA ILE A 4 -6.94 10.58 0.32
C ILE A 4 -7.08 10.43 1.84
N PHE A 5 -8.20 9.88 2.31
CA PHE A 5 -8.56 9.93 3.72
C PHE A 5 -8.58 8.56 4.40
N GLY A 6 -9.21 7.58 3.77
CA GLY A 6 -9.37 6.24 4.32
C GLY A 6 -8.07 5.46 4.46
N THR A 7 -7.14 5.56 3.51
CA THR A 7 -5.82 4.91 3.59
C THR A 7 -4.99 5.44 4.76
N ALA A 8 -5.04 6.74 5.03
CA ALA A 8 -4.38 7.34 6.19
C ALA A 8 -4.97 6.81 7.51
N GLY A 9 -6.30 6.69 7.60
CA GLY A 9 -6.98 6.15 8.78
C GLY A 9 -6.64 4.68 9.04
N MET A 10 -6.65 3.86 7.98
CA MET A 10 -6.29 2.44 8.07
C MET A 10 -4.81 2.24 8.40
N ALA A 11 -3.92 3.03 7.81
CA ALA A 11 -2.50 2.98 8.11
C ALA A 11 -2.20 3.32 9.58
N LEU A 12 -2.94 4.29 10.14
CA LEU A 12 -2.85 4.62 11.57
C LEU A 12 -3.33 3.45 12.44
N ALA A 13 -4.38 2.74 12.02
CA ALA A 13 -4.85 1.53 12.72
C ALA A 13 -3.77 0.43 12.72
N PHE A 14 -3.11 0.17 11.58
CA PHE A 14 -1.99 -0.76 11.51
C PHE A 14 -0.84 -0.34 12.42
N TYR A 15 -0.40 0.92 12.34
CA TYR A 15 0.69 1.43 13.18
C TYR A 15 0.38 1.33 14.69
N ARG A 16 -0.86 1.60 15.08
CA ARG A 16 -1.32 1.52 16.48
C ARG A 16 -1.31 0.08 16.99
N THR A 17 -1.75 -0.86 16.16
CA THR A 17 -1.95 -2.27 16.53
C THR A 17 -0.74 -3.16 16.28
N ALA A 18 0.30 -2.65 15.63
CA ALA A 18 1.57 -3.33 15.41
C ALA A 18 2.35 -3.58 16.72
N LYS A 19 3.15 -4.66 16.71
CA LYS A 19 4.09 -4.99 17.78
C LYS A 19 5.18 -3.91 17.88
N PRO A 20 5.65 -3.57 19.10
CA PRO A 20 6.61 -2.48 19.31
C PRO A 20 7.90 -2.65 18.49
N GLU A 21 8.36 -3.89 18.34
CA GLU A 21 9.55 -4.26 17.55
C GLU A 21 9.40 -3.91 16.06
N ASN A 22 8.21 -4.09 15.49
CA ASN A 22 7.96 -3.91 14.06
C ASN A 22 7.46 -2.51 13.70
N LYS A 23 7.14 -1.66 14.69
CA LYS A 23 6.59 -0.30 14.45
C LYS A 23 7.50 0.58 13.60
N GLN A 24 8.81 0.53 13.81
CA GLN A 24 9.74 1.35 13.03
C GLN A 24 9.78 0.89 11.57
N ARG A 25 9.91 -0.42 11.34
CA ARG A 25 9.86 -1.01 10.00
C ARG A 25 8.56 -0.64 9.29
N LEU A 26 7.43 -0.87 9.96
CA LEU A 26 6.11 -0.59 9.43
C LEU A 26 5.93 0.90 9.08
N LYS A 27 6.41 1.82 9.92
CA LYS A 27 6.35 3.27 9.65
C LYS A 27 7.10 3.63 8.36
N VAL A 28 8.29 3.09 8.16
CA VAL A 28 9.11 3.34 6.96
C VAL A 28 8.41 2.81 5.71
N THR A 29 7.68 1.70 5.81
CA THR A 29 6.88 1.15 4.70
C THR A 29 5.58 1.92 4.46
N LEU A 30 4.84 2.30 5.51
CA LEU A 30 3.52 2.92 5.38
C LEU A 30 3.57 4.35 4.86
N ILE A 31 4.54 5.16 5.29
CA ILE A 31 4.65 6.56 4.88
C ILE A 31 4.65 6.74 3.35
N PRO A 32 5.55 6.10 2.57
CA PRO A 32 5.57 6.28 1.13
C PRO A 32 4.28 5.80 0.46
N LEU A 33 3.67 4.70 0.94
CA LEU A 33 2.42 4.18 0.40
C LEU A 33 1.25 5.15 0.60
N ILE A 34 1.14 5.74 1.80
CA ILE A 34 0.12 6.76 2.10
C ILE A 34 0.36 7.99 1.23
N VAL A 35 1.60 8.48 1.14
CA VAL A 35 1.92 9.68 0.35
C VAL A 35 1.57 9.47 -1.12
N THR A 36 1.93 8.33 -1.71
CA THR A 36 1.59 8.00 -3.10
C THR A 36 0.07 7.88 -3.30
N SER A 37 -0.63 7.24 -2.37
CA SER A 37 -2.09 7.13 -2.40
C SER A 37 -2.78 8.50 -2.32
N VAL A 38 -2.35 9.35 -1.40
CA VAL A 38 -2.94 10.67 -1.19
C VAL A 38 -2.70 11.57 -2.39
N LEU A 39 -1.47 11.59 -2.93
CA LEU A 39 -1.11 12.50 -4.01
C LEU A 39 -1.67 12.07 -5.37
N VAL A 40 -1.51 10.79 -5.72
CA VAL A 40 -1.76 10.24 -7.07
C VAL A 40 -2.99 9.32 -7.12
N GLY A 41 -3.56 8.97 -5.96
CA GLY A 41 -4.77 8.17 -5.90
C GLY A 41 -4.55 6.68 -6.15
N ILE A 42 -3.30 6.19 -6.08
CA ILE A 42 -2.94 4.78 -6.26
C ILE A 42 -2.97 4.08 -4.89
N THR A 43 -3.97 3.24 -4.66
CA THR A 43 -4.17 2.53 -3.37
C THR A 43 -3.71 1.08 -3.39
N GLU A 44 -3.55 0.47 -4.57
CA GLU A 44 -3.23 -0.97 -4.70
C GLU A 44 -2.04 -1.42 -3.84
N PRO A 45 -0.89 -0.70 -3.83
CA PRO A 45 0.27 -1.12 -3.03
C PRO A 45 -0.01 -1.13 -1.52
N PHE A 46 -0.94 -0.29 -1.05
CA PHE A 46 -1.38 -0.27 0.34
C PHE A 46 -2.36 -1.41 0.62
N GLU A 47 -3.31 -1.67 -0.27
CA GLU A 47 -4.34 -2.70 -0.12
C GLU A 47 -3.75 -4.12 -0.16
N PHE A 48 -2.69 -4.30 -0.96
CA PHE A 48 -1.96 -5.57 -1.03
C PHE A 48 -1.29 -5.97 0.28
N LEU A 49 -1.08 -5.03 1.21
CA LEU A 49 -0.53 -5.35 2.52
C LEU A 49 -1.48 -6.22 3.37
N PHE A 50 -2.80 -6.19 3.11
CA PHE A 50 -3.77 -6.85 3.98
C PHE A 50 -4.89 -7.60 3.27
N ILE A 51 -5.09 -7.43 1.96
CA ILE A 51 -6.10 -8.19 1.22
C ILE A 51 -5.88 -9.71 1.32
N PHE A 52 -4.62 -10.16 1.34
CA PHE A 52 -4.26 -11.57 1.40
C PHE A 52 -4.18 -12.10 2.83
N THR A 53 -3.82 -11.26 3.80
CA THR A 53 -3.65 -11.68 5.20
C THR A 53 -4.93 -11.53 6.02
N ALA A 54 -5.79 -10.57 5.67
CA ALA A 54 -7.03 -10.24 6.37
C ALA A 54 -8.15 -9.86 5.36
N PRO A 55 -8.64 -10.81 4.54
CA PRO A 55 -9.65 -10.53 3.51
C PRO A 55 -10.97 -9.97 4.08
N LEU A 56 -11.33 -10.37 5.30
CA LEU A 56 -12.51 -9.82 5.99
C LEU A 56 -12.34 -8.34 6.33
N LEU A 57 -11.13 -7.91 6.72
CA LEU A 57 -10.84 -6.50 6.98
C LEU A 57 -10.91 -5.69 5.69
N TRP A 58 -10.43 -6.26 4.58
CA TRP A 58 -10.55 -5.67 3.25
C TRP A 58 -12.00 -5.49 2.83
N LEU A 59 -12.86 -6.49 3.04
CA LEU A 59 -14.29 -6.36 2.76
C LEU A 59 -14.94 -5.22 3.55
N ILE A 60 -14.66 -5.13 4.86
CA ILE A 60 -15.18 -4.06 5.72
C ILE A 60 -14.68 -2.69 5.24
N TYR A 61 -13.39 -2.59 4.89
CA TYR A 61 -12.80 -1.38 4.32
C TYR A 61 -13.50 -0.97 3.02
N SER A 62 -13.72 -1.88 2.07
CA SER A 62 -14.42 -1.56 0.81
C SER A 62 -15.87 -1.13 1.03
N LEU A 63 -16.58 -1.76 1.99
CA LEU A 63 -17.95 -1.37 2.34
C LEU A 63 -18.00 0.03 2.98
N LEU A 64 -17.02 0.37 3.83
CA LEU A 64 -16.92 1.69 4.42
C LEU A 64 -16.64 2.77 3.37
N ASP A 65 -15.70 2.56 2.42
CA ASP A 65 -15.47 3.53 1.33
C ASP A 65 -16.74 3.73 0.49
N GLY A 66 -17.43 2.64 0.14
CA GLY A 66 -18.72 2.71 -0.56
C GLY A 66 -19.78 3.51 0.20
N PHE A 67 -19.85 3.33 1.52
CA PHE A 67 -20.75 4.09 2.39
C PHE A 67 -20.42 5.59 2.43
N PHE A 68 -19.14 5.96 2.56
CA PHE A 68 -18.73 7.38 2.54
C PHE A 68 -18.95 8.02 1.17
N GLN A 69 -18.75 7.26 0.09
CA GLN A 69 -19.05 7.71 -1.26
C GLN A 69 -20.56 7.95 -1.47
N MET A 70 -21.41 7.07 -0.92
CA MET A 70 -22.87 7.26 -0.89
C MET A 70 -23.25 8.51 -0.09
N LEU A 71 -22.64 8.75 1.07
CA LEU A 71 -22.86 9.96 1.88
C LEU A 71 -22.49 11.23 1.11
N ALA A 72 -21.35 11.21 0.41
CA ALA A 72 -20.92 12.34 -0.41
C ALA A 72 -21.94 12.67 -1.50
N TRP A 73 -22.50 11.63 -2.15
CA TRP A 73 -23.55 11.78 -3.14
C TRP A 73 -24.84 12.35 -2.53
N LEU A 74 -25.29 11.83 -1.38
CA LEU A 74 -26.47 12.32 -0.66
C LEU A 74 -26.34 13.79 -0.23
N LEU A 75 -25.14 14.24 0.14
CA LEU A 75 -24.86 15.64 0.48
C LEU A 75 -24.62 16.54 -0.74
N HIS A 76 -24.86 16.03 -1.95
CA HIS A 76 -24.66 16.73 -3.23
C HIS A 76 -23.23 17.31 -3.37
N VAL A 77 -22.22 16.58 -2.87
CA VAL A 77 -20.81 16.93 -3.05
C VAL A 77 -20.42 16.61 -4.48
N ARG A 78 -19.96 17.62 -5.23
CA ARG A 78 -19.63 17.50 -6.67
C ARG A 78 -18.12 17.64 -6.91
N VAL A 79 -17.34 17.05 -6.01
CA VAL A 79 -15.88 17.13 -6.04
C VAL A 79 -15.30 16.16 -7.06
N CYS A 80 -14.40 16.65 -7.91
CA CYS A 80 -13.59 15.82 -8.81
C CYS A 80 -12.22 15.54 -8.16
N ALA A 81 -12.03 14.33 -7.63
CA ALA A 81 -10.78 13.90 -6.96
C ALA A 81 -10.37 12.48 -7.40
N THR A 82 -10.47 12.19 -8.71
CA THR A 82 -10.32 10.85 -9.29
C THR A 82 -8.93 10.25 -9.04
N ASN A 83 -7.88 11.05 -9.23
CA ASN A 83 -6.48 10.66 -9.04
C ASN A 83 -5.85 11.28 -7.78
N GLY A 84 -6.64 11.50 -6.73
CA GLY A 84 -6.13 11.96 -5.43
C GLY A 84 -6.10 13.47 -5.26
N LEU A 85 -5.20 13.95 -4.39
CA LEU A 85 -5.17 15.33 -3.90
C LEU A 85 -4.78 16.34 -4.98
N ILE A 86 -3.97 15.94 -5.97
CA ILE A 86 -3.57 16.84 -7.06
C ILE A 86 -4.80 17.25 -7.88
N ASP A 87 -5.60 16.27 -8.31
CA ASP A 87 -6.88 16.52 -9.01
C ASP A 87 -7.82 17.35 -8.13
N PHE A 88 -7.87 17.05 -6.84
CA PHE A 88 -8.70 17.80 -5.90
C PHE A 88 -8.36 19.30 -5.94
N VAL A 89 -7.08 19.65 -5.83
CA VAL A 89 -6.63 21.06 -5.82
C VAL A 89 -6.84 21.71 -7.19
N VAL A 90 -6.46 21.03 -8.27
CA VAL A 90 -6.48 21.59 -9.62
C VAL A 90 -7.90 21.84 -10.12
N TYR A 91 -8.84 20.94 -9.83
CA TYR A 91 -10.20 21.06 -10.37
C TYR A 91 -11.17 21.77 -9.43
N ASN A 92 -11.06 21.58 -8.11
CA ASN A 92 -12.11 22.02 -7.19
C ASN A 92 -11.88 23.41 -6.61
N LEU A 93 -10.62 23.82 -6.47
CA LEU A 93 -10.29 25.15 -5.97
C LEU A 93 -10.67 26.25 -6.97
N PRO A 94 -10.38 26.12 -8.28
CA PRO A 94 -10.79 27.11 -9.28
C PRO A 94 -12.30 27.11 -9.54
N ALA A 95 -12.97 25.95 -9.44
CA ALA A 95 -14.42 25.85 -9.62
C ALA A 95 -15.23 26.54 -8.50
N GLY A 96 -14.59 26.84 -7.37
CA GLY A 96 -15.20 27.54 -6.24
C GLY A 96 -16.08 26.65 -5.36
N VAL A 97 -16.31 27.14 -4.13
CA VAL A 97 -17.05 26.42 -3.07
C VAL A 97 -18.51 26.20 -3.46
N SER A 98 -19.12 27.15 -4.16
CA SER A 98 -20.54 27.11 -4.55
C SER A 98 -20.85 26.00 -5.55
N ALA A 99 -19.91 25.64 -6.42
CA ALA A 99 -20.09 24.60 -7.43
C ALA A 99 -19.75 23.19 -6.90
N THR A 100 -18.69 23.07 -6.09
CA THR A 100 -18.11 21.77 -5.72
C THR A 100 -18.48 21.32 -4.31
N ARG A 101 -18.78 22.26 -3.40
CA ARG A 101 -18.97 22.01 -1.97
C ARG A 101 -17.77 21.29 -1.33
N TRP A 102 -16.56 21.57 -1.80
CA TRP A 102 -15.34 20.92 -1.33
C TRP A 102 -15.08 20.98 0.19
N PRO A 103 -15.53 21.98 0.97
CA PRO A 103 -15.36 21.92 2.43
C PRO A 103 -16.12 20.76 3.08
N VAL A 104 -17.31 20.41 2.55
CA VAL A 104 -18.10 19.26 3.02
C VAL A 104 -17.39 17.95 2.67
N PHE A 105 -16.75 17.89 1.50
CA PHE A 105 -15.91 16.76 1.10
C PHE A 105 -14.76 16.52 2.08
N VAL A 106 -14.04 17.59 2.45
CA VAL A 106 -12.94 17.49 3.42
C VAL A 106 -13.44 17.06 4.80
N ALA A 107 -14.59 17.61 5.25
CA ALA A 107 -15.20 17.22 6.53
C ALA A 107 -15.61 15.72 6.53
N LEU A 108 -16.24 15.24 5.45
CA LEU A 108 -16.56 13.82 5.28
C LEU A 108 -15.30 12.96 5.23
N GLY A 109 -14.25 13.42 4.55
CA GLY A 109 -12.96 12.74 4.48
C GLY A 109 -12.33 12.58 5.86
N LEU A 110 -12.29 13.64 6.67
CA LEU A 110 -11.79 13.54 8.05
C LEU A 110 -12.62 12.57 8.90
N LEU A 111 -13.94 12.56 8.70
CA LEU A 111 -14.83 11.58 9.34
C LEU A 111 -14.54 10.14 8.86
N GLU A 112 -14.25 9.95 7.58
CA GLU A 112 -13.82 8.67 7.00
C GLU A 112 -12.51 8.20 7.63
N THR A 113 -11.49 9.07 7.73
CA THR A 113 -10.22 8.75 8.40
C THR A 113 -10.44 8.29 9.84
N ALA A 114 -11.26 9.02 10.61
CA ALA A 114 -11.56 8.67 11.99
C ALA A 114 -12.31 7.32 12.08
N THR A 115 -13.28 7.11 11.20
CA THR A 115 -14.07 5.88 11.16
C THR A 115 -13.22 4.68 10.77
N MET A 116 -12.39 4.80 9.73
CA MET A 116 -11.45 3.76 9.31
C MET A 116 -10.45 3.42 10.40
N TYR A 117 -9.93 4.41 11.12
CA TYR A 117 -9.04 4.18 12.25
C TYR A 117 -9.73 3.41 13.38
N LEU A 118 -10.93 3.83 13.79
CA LEU A 118 -11.67 3.22 14.89
C LEU A 118 -12.14 1.80 14.55
N VAL A 119 -12.80 1.64 13.40
CA VAL A 119 -13.31 0.34 12.92
C VAL A 119 -12.15 -0.59 12.62
N GLY A 120 -11.10 -0.11 11.94
CA GLY A 120 -9.90 -0.89 11.67
C GLY A 120 -9.26 -1.39 12.97
N THR A 121 -9.01 -0.51 13.93
CA THR A 121 -8.43 -0.90 15.24
C THR A 121 -9.32 -1.90 15.97
N PHE A 122 -10.65 -1.70 15.95
CA PHE A 122 -11.60 -2.60 16.58
C PHE A 122 -11.58 -3.99 15.93
N CYS A 123 -11.67 -4.07 14.60
CA CYS A 123 -11.63 -5.33 13.86
C CYS A 123 -10.31 -6.07 14.09
N ILE A 124 -9.17 -5.38 14.00
CA ILE A 124 -7.84 -5.99 14.19
C ILE A 124 -7.69 -6.58 15.59
N THR A 125 -8.12 -5.83 16.62
CA THR A 125 -7.97 -6.27 18.02
C THR A 125 -8.96 -7.37 18.41
N ARG A 126 -10.22 -7.28 17.98
CA ARG A 126 -11.26 -8.28 18.32
C ARG A 126 -11.10 -9.58 17.56
N LEU A 127 -10.80 -9.51 16.27
CA LEU A 127 -10.68 -10.69 15.41
C LEU A 127 -9.25 -11.25 15.39
N ARG A 128 -8.32 -10.62 16.13
CA ARG A 128 -6.89 -10.99 16.21
C ARG A 128 -6.27 -11.22 14.83
N LEU A 129 -6.57 -10.32 13.89
CA LEU A 129 -6.14 -10.44 12.51
C LEU A 129 -4.62 -10.27 12.41
N LEU A 130 -4.02 -11.06 11.52
CA LEU A 130 -2.62 -10.93 11.11
C LEU A 130 -2.52 -9.76 10.13
N THR A 131 -2.35 -8.56 10.67
CA THR A 131 -2.10 -7.34 9.86
C THR A 131 -0.62 -6.98 9.84
N PRO A 132 -0.16 -6.20 8.83
CA PRO A 132 1.21 -5.73 8.76
C PRO A 132 1.71 -5.12 10.09
N GLY A 133 2.88 -5.53 10.54
CA GLY A 133 3.48 -5.18 11.82
C GLY A 133 3.03 -6.05 13.00
N ARG A 134 2.17 -7.06 12.80
CA ARG A 134 1.75 -8.03 13.83
C ARG A 134 2.33 -9.42 13.62
N GLU A 135 3.05 -9.64 12.53
CA GLU A 135 3.84 -10.84 12.27
C GLU A 135 4.77 -11.18 13.45
N THR A 136 5.01 -12.47 13.64
CA THR A 136 5.94 -13.00 14.64
C THR A 136 7.31 -13.18 13.98
N ALA A 137 8.40 -13.09 14.74
CA ALA A 137 9.76 -13.18 14.18
C ALA A 137 9.99 -14.43 13.30
N ALA A 138 9.34 -15.55 13.62
CA ALA A 138 9.38 -16.78 12.82
C ALA A 138 8.67 -16.66 11.45
N GLU A 139 7.67 -15.79 11.31
CA GLU A 139 6.93 -15.55 10.06
C GLU A 139 7.68 -14.58 9.13
N ASP A 140 8.47 -13.67 9.68
CA ASP A 140 9.42 -12.84 8.91
C ASP A 140 10.52 -13.70 8.28
N GLU A 141 11.02 -14.70 9.01
CA GLU A 141 11.94 -15.71 8.46
C GLU A 141 11.26 -16.57 7.40
N HIS A 142 9.99 -16.93 7.57
CA HIS A 142 9.25 -17.71 6.57
C HIS A 142 8.96 -16.92 5.29
N SER A 143 8.75 -15.61 5.39
CA SER A 143 8.59 -14.71 4.24
C SER A 143 9.91 -14.52 3.46
N GLN A 144 11.04 -14.57 4.15
CA GLN A 144 12.37 -14.65 3.53
C GLN A 144 12.68 -16.08 3.02
N GLN A 145 12.15 -17.11 3.67
CA GLN A 145 12.37 -18.51 3.31
C GLN A 145 11.47 -19.03 2.19
N ALA A 146 10.29 -18.46 1.95
CA ALA A 146 9.51 -18.72 0.74
C ALA A 146 10.27 -18.28 -0.52
N ASN A 147 11.24 -17.37 -0.36
CA ASN A 147 12.24 -17.02 -1.39
C ASN A 147 13.44 -17.99 -1.42
N SER A 148 13.56 -18.88 -0.43
CA SER A 148 14.64 -19.86 -0.24
C SER A 148 14.22 -21.33 -0.47
N GLU A 149 12.92 -21.64 -0.66
CA GLU A 149 12.47 -22.99 -1.06
C GLU A 149 12.94 -23.40 -2.47
N HIS A 150 13.66 -22.50 -3.15
CA HIS A 150 14.47 -22.80 -4.32
C HIS A 150 15.92 -22.33 -4.13
N PRO A 151 16.71 -22.97 -3.26
CA PRO A 151 18.15 -22.67 -3.14
C PRO A 151 18.85 -22.85 -4.50
N ASP A 152 18.33 -23.78 -5.31
CA ASP A 152 18.89 -24.11 -6.61
C ASP A 152 18.61 -23.06 -7.69
N LYS A 153 17.46 -22.37 -7.68
CA LYS A 153 17.15 -21.42 -8.77
C LYS A 153 18.05 -20.19 -8.72
N GLY A 154 18.34 -19.68 -7.52
CA GLY A 154 19.29 -18.57 -7.34
C GLY A 154 20.71 -18.94 -7.76
N ALA A 155 21.18 -20.13 -7.35
CA ALA A 155 22.49 -20.65 -7.74
C ALA A 155 22.60 -20.88 -9.26
N LEU A 156 21.55 -21.42 -9.89
CA LEU A 156 21.47 -21.60 -11.35
C LEU A 156 21.49 -20.27 -12.11
N VAL A 157 20.78 -19.25 -11.62
CA VAL A 157 20.81 -17.90 -12.23
C VAL A 157 22.21 -17.29 -12.11
N ILE A 158 22.86 -17.40 -10.96
CA ILE A 158 24.23 -16.90 -10.77
C ILE A 158 25.22 -17.67 -11.66
N ALA A 159 25.08 -18.99 -11.77
CA ALA A 159 25.88 -19.81 -12.67
C ALA A 159 25.67 -19.42 -14.15
N GLY A 160 24.43 -19.19 -14.57
CA GLY A 160 24.09 -18.73 -15.92
C GLY A 160 24.59 -17.31 -16.24
N LEU A 161 24.77 -16.47 -15.22
CA LEU A 161 25.38 -15.15 -15.33
C LEU A 161 26.91 -15.17 -15.35
N GLY A 162 27.55 -16.34 -15.36
CA GLY A 162 29.02 -16.47 -15.40
C GLY A 162 29.68 -16.49 -14.02
N GLY A 163 28.93 -16.77 -12.95
CA GLY A 163 29.45 -16.88 -11.60
C GLY A 163 29.32 -15.59 -10.78
N LYS A 164 29.56 -15.71 -9.47
CA LYS A 164 29.39 -14.59 -8.51
C LYS A 164 30.36 -13.45 -8.80
N GLU A 165 31.58 -13.76 -9.21
CA GLU A 165 32.59 -12.79 -9.62
C GLU A 165 32.19 -11.92 -10.82
N ASN A 166 31.24 -12.38 -11.66
CA ASN A 166 30.80 -11.63 -12.84
C ASN A 166 29.70 -10.61 -12.52
N VAL A 167 29.01 -10.73 -11.38
CA VAL A 167 27.91 -9.83 -10.98
C VAL A 167 28.45 -8.61 -10.23
N CYS A 168 28.23 -7.41 -10.77
CA CYS A 168 28.64 -6.14 -10.17
C CYS A 168 27.59 -5.59 -9.20
N ALA A 169 26.34 -5.55 -9.63
CA ALA A 169 25.24 -4.99 -8.85
C ALA A 169 23.93 -5.71 -9.18
N VAL A 170 23.08 -5.87 -8.16
CA VAL A 170 21.73 -6.42 -8.31
C VAL A 170 20.75 -5.40 -7.73
N GLY A 171 19.86 -4.88 -8.57
CA GLY A 171 18.74 -4.05 -8.16
C GLY A 171 17.42 -4.74 -8.51
N ASN A 172 16.34 -4.47 -7.78
CA ASN A 172 15.02 -4.92 -8.20
C ASN A 172 13.99 -3.78 -8.14
N CYS A 173 12.92 -3.93 -8.92
CA CYS A 173 11.71 -3.14 -8.80
C CYS A 173 10.52 -4.10 -9.04
N PHE A 174 9.82 -4.50 -7.98
CA PHE A 174 8.60 -5.34 -7.96
C PHE A 174 8.63 -6.60 -8.85
N THR A 175 8.58 -6.45 -10.18
CA THR A 175 8.62 -7.51 -11.19
C THR A 175 9.94 -7.59 -11.98
N ARG A 176 10.82 -6.60 -11.84
CA ARG A 176 12.05 -6.47 -12.64
C ARG A 176 13.28 -6.63 -11.77
N LEU A 177 14.08 -7.65 -12.03
CA LEU A 177 15.43 -7.78 -11.52
C LEU A 177 16.39 -7.14 -12.55
N ARG A 178 17.21 -6.19 -12.11
CA ARG A 178 18.32 -5.61 -12.88
C ARG A 178 19.61 -6.19 -12.33
N VAL A 179 20.43 -6.72 -13.21
CA VAL A 179 21.74 -7.27 -12.85
C VAL A 179 22.78 -6.64 -13.77
N ASP A 180 23.73 -5.93 -13.19
CA ASP A 180 24.92 -5.47 -13.89
C ASP A 180 25.99 -6.55 -13.85
N VAL A 181 26.55 -6.88 -15.01
CA VAL A 181 27.49 -7.99 -15.20
C VAL A 181 28.73 -7.46 -15.93
N ARG A 182 29.94 -7.92 -15.56
CA ARG A 182 31.20 -7.47 -16.20
C ARG A 182 31.32 -7.98 -17.63
N ASP A 183 31.12 -9.28 -17.82
CA ASP A 183 31.09 -9.95 -19.11
C ASP A 183 29.69 -10.49 -19.40
N PRO A 184 28.96 -9.95 -20.39
CA PRO A 184 27.64 -10.45 -20.73
C PRO A 184 27.76 -11.91 -21.23
N PRO A 185 27.03 -12.87 -20.64
CA PRO A 185 27.06 -14.25 -21.09
C PRO A 185 26.49 -14.40 -22.51
N LEU A 186 26.90 -15.48 -23.20
CA LEU A 186 26.54 -15.82 -24.59
C LEU A 186 25.03 -15.90 -24.87
N SER A 187 24.18 -15.96 -23.84
CA SER A 187 22.71 -15.97 -23.97
C SER A 187 22.08 -14.59 -24.24
N SER A 188 22.88 -13.52 -24.30
CA SER A 188 22.42 -12.18 -24.72
C SER A 188 22.25 -12.03 -26.24
N ARG A 189 22.49 -13.09 -27.02
CA ARG A 189 22.10 -13.14 -28.43
C ARG A 189 20.57 -13.31 -28.51
N ARG A 190 19.90 -12.17 -28.68
CA ARG A 190 18.51 -11.97 -29.12
C ARG A 190 17.92 -13.21 -29.82
N CYS A 191 16.82 -13.72 -29.28
CA CYS A 191 15.67 -14.09 -30.11
C CYS A 191 14.69 -12.90 -30.09
#